data_AF-A0A6P4FDL6-F1
#
_entry.id   AF-A0A6P4FDL6-F1
#
_cell.length_a   1.000
_cell.length_b   1.000
_cell.length_c   1.000
_cell.angle_alpha   90.00
_cell.angle_beta   90.00
_cell.angle_gamma   90.00
#
_symmetry.space_group_name_H-M   'P 1'
#
loop_
_entity.id
_entity.type
_entity.pdbx_description
1 polymer ?
#
loop_
_entity_poly.entity_id
_entity_poly.type
_entity_poly.pdbx_seq_one_letter_code
_entity_poly.pdbx_strand_id
1 'polypeptide(L)'
;MSEQNVETTGYVPQYFITLPRKIKKLILYRFLFATLLCSWLDYQMLAIFLCINLFEVRRPLFSLNEILGWTLFSVYTSTMMLLIRLCMVGYGLILCHVHYVNPQCYPYRIWRVVNEFPVHICLLSSILSVTIGTSWLYASFVDLIDVDYLLGGSWYYLITFGCFNGISYFLKHHGRSLRRFPFPIVHLDMKGSLLQMWCYQFRSSGKEALVPTLLFALIYWPSMAYLETTTTNGVSTGFTMIITQPKRLFQGWLLSTLITAKLHIVRELYGLIMQRQLSLINDSRRLHEYLDINLYNLISARFQYFLCMMRMKPMPMGYQRYTLSLPIAMALDTSETYGFRLLAARDFYAAASGTLCSELFNQPAFNRTRNWNELCDAILEMVDEFLGRMESCLEIAPCKKIFNLLKNQAPKNPGLRSLVKPPAPPRRLRSTCRGPPKCQTPEDFWCFCNLGKYLYDKILIYWDCFWLRLPVIPQWYSYFYDLDTLAKLNHELRCGEPLVWALQGLVCICVTSVKEGSFVYIQRDLGRILVCLLKVEEKLISAEEMQVRKRGKLCSSHELLIMAINRCLYKMLFTFGPHLDFFLDDIHLKANLNQRIKLLP
;
A
#
# COMPACT_ATOMS: atom_id res chain seq x y z
N MET A 1 -5.87 36.70 -5.48
CA MET A 1 -6.15 35.79 -6.62
C MET A 1 -7.37 34.98 -6.24
N SER A 2 -8.44 35.11 -7.02
CA SER A 2 -9.72 34.41 -6.81
C SER A 2 -9.53 32.92 -7.10
N GLU A 3 -9.78 32.08 -6.09
CA GLU A 3 -9.96 30.64 -6.28
C GLU A 3 -11.17 30.44 -7.19
N GLN A 4 -10.92 30.05 -8.44
CA GLN A 4 -11.96 29.48 -9.28
C GLN A 4 -12.32 28.12 -8.69
N ASN A 5 -13.48 28.05 -8.04
CA ASN A 5 -14.16 26.80 -7.74
C ASN A 5 -14.52 26.12 -9.08
N VAL A 6 -13.57 25.35 -9.62
CA VAL A 6 -13.83 24.43 -10.72
C VAL A 6 -14.78 23.38 -10.16
N GLU A 7 -16.05 23.43 -10.58
CA GLU A 7 -17.03 22.37 -10.33
C GLU A 7 -16.47 21.05 -10.87
N THR A 8 -15.97 20.22 -9.96
CA THR A 8 -15.44 18.90 -10.29
C THR A 8 -16.60 17.95 -10.55
N THR A 9 -16.68 17.41 -11.77
CA THR A 9 -17.43 16.17 -12.04
C THR A 9 -16.97 15.10 -11.04
N GLY A 10 -17.85 14.69 -10.12
CA GLY A 10 -17.54 14.03 -8.84
C GLY A 10 -16.84 12.66 -8.86
N TYR A 11 -16.27 12.21 -9.98
CA TYR A 11 -15.62 10.90 -10.11
C TYR A 11 -14.11 10.97 -10.39
N VAL A 12 -13.55 12.14 -10.74
CA VAL A 12 -12.11 12.28 -10.98
C VAL A 12 -11.44 12.85 -9.74
N PRO A 13 -10.40 12.19 -9.17
CA PRO A 13 -9.71 12.72 -8.01
C PRO A 13 -9.09 14.10 -8.29
N GLN A 14 -9.19 15.03 -7.34
CA GLN A 14 -8.67 16.40 -7.50
C GLN A 14 -7.19 16.44 -7.88
N TYR A 15 -6.38 15.53 -7.30
CA TYR A 15 -4.95 15.41 -7.64
C TYR A 15 -4.69 15.05 -9.11
N PHE A 16 -5.67 14.47 -9.80
CA PHE A 16 -5.51 14.11 -11.21
C PHE A 16 -5.68 15.32 -12.13
N ILE A 17 -6.27 16.43 -11.65
CA ILE A 17 -6.54 17.63 -12.46
C ILE A 17 -5.28 18.48 -12.61
N THR A 18 -4.48 18.58 -11.55
CA THR A 18 -3.27 19.39 -11.42
C THR A 18 -2.02 18.75 -12.03
N LEU A 19 -2.02 17.43 -12.21
CA LEU A 19 -0.89 16.70 -12.80
C LEU A 19 -0.54 17.19 -14.21
N PRO A 20 0.75 17.18 -14.58
CA PRO A 20 1.12 17.41 -15.97
C PRO A 20 0.54 16.35 -16.92
N ARG A 21 0.14 16.76 -18.14
CA ARG A 21 -0.51 15.88 -19.14
C ARG A 21 0.27 14.59 -19.42
N LYS A 22 1.59 14.70 -19.52
CA LYS A 22 2.50 13.56 -19.76
C LYS A 22 2.40 12.50 -18.65
N ILE A 23 2.34 12.92 -17.39
CA ILE A 23 2.23 12.04 -16.23
C ILE A 23 0.84 11.40 -16.17
N LYS A 24 -0.23 12.17 -16.41
CA LYS A 24 -1.60 11.64 -16.48
C LYS A 24 -1.72 10.49 -17.49
N LYS A 25 -1.21 10.71 -18.70
CA LYS A 25 -1.25 9.71 -19.77
C LYS A 25 -0.39 8.49 -19.46
N LEU A 26 0.76 8.66 -18.81
CA LEU A 26 1.58 7.54 -18.34
C LEU A 26 0.84 6.68 -17.30
N ILE A 27 0.23 7.31 -16.29
CA ILE A 27 -0.52 6.59 -15.24
C ILE A 27 -1.73 5.87 -15.86
N LEU A 28 -2.47 6.54 -16.74
CA LEU A 28 -3.58 5.93 -17.46
C LEU A 28 -3.13 4.74 -18.31
N TYR A 29 -2.01 4.87 -19.03
CA TYR A 29 -1.44 3.75 -19.78
C TYR A 29 -1.07 2.57 -18.87
N ARG A 30 -0.38 2.82 -17.75
CA ARG A 30 -0.03 1.76 -16.78
C ARG A 30 -1.29 1.09 -16.24
N PHE A 31 -2.34 1.87 -15.97
CA PHE A 31 -3.62 1.36 -15.51
C PHE A 31 -4.28 0.45 -16.55
N LEU A 32 -4.43 0.92 -17.78
CA LEU A 32 -5.03 0.15 -18.89
C LEU A 32 -4.22 -1.11 -19.23
N PHE A 33 -2.90 -1.03 -19.10
CA PHE A 33 -2.04 -2.18 -19.32
C PHE A 33 -2.20 -3.24 -18.22
N ALA A 34 -2.34 -2.81 -16.96
CA ALA A 34 -2.63 -3.70 -15.85
C ALA A 34 -4.02 -4.35 -15.97
N THR A 35 -5.05 -3.59 -16.34
CA THR A 35 -6.40 -4.13 -16.55
C THR A 35 -6.44 -5.16 -17.67
N LEU A 36 -5.72 -4.91 -18.77
CA LEU A 36 -5.63 -5.85 -19.90
C LEU A 36 -4.95 -7.15 -19.48
N LEU A 37 -3.87 -7.08 -18.70
CA LEU A 37 -3.22 -8.26 -18.16
C LEU A 37 -4.15 -9.01 -17.18
N CYS A 38 -4.84 -8.32 -16.27
CA CYS A 38 -5.88 -8.93 -15.42
C CYS A 38 -6.97 -9.65 -16.22
N SER A 39 -7.43 -9.04 -17.33
CA SER A 39 -8.41 -9.66 -18.23
C SER A 39 -7.91 -10.96 -18.82
N TRP A 40 -6.62 -11.04 -19.17
CA TRP A 40 -6.00 -12.27 -19.65
C TRP A 40 -5.93 -13.34 -18.54
N LEU A 41 -5.54 -12.94 -17.32
CA LEU A 41 -5.49 -13.84 -16.17
C LEU A 41 -6.85 -14.47 -15.86
N ASP A 42 -7.94 -13.72 -16.01
CA ASP A 42 -9.30 -14.22 -15.74
C ASP A 42 -9.66 -15.39 -16.65
N TYR A 43 -9.30 -15.33 -17.94
CA TYR A 43 -9.51 -16.46 -18.86
C TYR A 43 -8.66 -17.67 -18.49
N GLN A 44 -7.41 -17.45 -18.06
CA GLN A 44 -6.53 -18.53 -17.62
C GLN A 44 -7.09 -19.23 -16.38
N MET A 45 -7.60 -18.47 -15.41
CA MET A 45 -8.24 -19.00 -14.19
C MET A 45 -9.50 -19.82 -14.52
N LEU A 46 -10.34 -19.31 -15.42
CA LEU A 46 -11.52 -20.03 -15.89
C LEU A 46 -11.14 -21.32 -16.62
N ALA A 47 -10.13 -21.27 -17.51
CA ALA A 47 -9.63 -22.46 -18.20
C ALA A 47 -9.10 -23.50 -17.21
N ILE A 48 -8.34 -23.11 -16.18
CA ILE A 48 -7.89 -24.03 -15.13
C ILE A 48 -9.06 -24.67 -14.40
N PHE A 49 -10.09 -23.89 -14.04
CA PHE A 49 -11.29 -24.41 -13.38
C PHE A 49 -12.01 -25.45 -14.23
N LEU A 50 -12.23 -25.16 -15.51
CA LEU A 50 -12.90 -26.06 -16.45
C LEU A 50 -12.04 -27.29 -16.74
N CYS A 51 -10.73 -27.15 -16.90
CA CYS A 51 -9.82 -28.29 -17.04
C CYS A 51 -9.86 -29.23 -15.84
N ILE A 52 -10.07 -28.73 -14.61
CA ILE A 52 -10.14 -29.63 -13.44
C ILE A 52 -11.50 -30.33 -13.34
N ASN A 53 -12.60 -29.68 -13.76
CA ASN A 53 -13.94 -30.24 -13.62
C ASN A 53 -14.44 -31.05 -14.83
N LEU A 54 -14.04 -30.67 -16.05
CA LEU A 54 -14.55 -31.23 -17.32
C LEU A 54 -13.55 -32.13 -18.05
N PHE A 55 -12.28 -32.17 -17.64
CA PHE A 55 -11.28 -32.89 -18.41
C PHE A 55 -11.45 -34.40 -18.30
N GLU A 56 -11.96 -35.01 -19.37
CA GLU A 56 -12.01 -36.46 -19.50
C GLU A 56 -10.69 -37.00 -20.04
N VAL A 57 -9.96 -37.75 -19.21
CA VAL A 57 -8.67 -38.38 -19.56
C VAL A 57 -8.79 -39.27 -20.81
N ARG A 58 -9.98 -39.83 -21.07
CA ARG A 58 -10.24 -40.73 -22.20
C ARG A 58 -10.34 -39.99 -23.55
N ARG A 59 -10.65 -38.70 -23.56
CA ARG A 59 -10.83 -37.90 -24.80
C ARG A 59 -10.25 -36.49 -24.63
N PRO A 60 -8.91 -36.36 -24.58
CA PRO A 60 -8.25 -35.10 -24.23
C PRO A 60 -8.48 -34.01 -25.27
N LEU A 61 -8.42 -34.33 -26.57
CA LEU A 61 -8.59 -33.33 -27.64
C LEU A 61 -10.02 -32.81 -27.74
N PHE A 62 -11.02 -33.69 -27.54
CA PHE A 62 -12.43 -33.30 -27.54
C PHE A 62 -12.74 -32.40 -26.34
N SER A 63 -12.30 -32.80 -25.14
CA SER A 63 -12.45 -32.01 -23.91
C SER A 63 -11.79 -30.64 -24.04
N LEU A 64 -10.60 -30.56 -24.64
CA LEU A 64 -9.90 -29.28 -24.85
C LEU A 64 -10.65 -28.36 -25.83
N ASN A 65 -11.16 -28.91 -26.94
CA ASN A 65 -11.95 -28.13 -27.90
C ASN A 65 -13.24 -27.62 -27.27
N GLU A 66 -13.90 -28.44 -26.45
CA GLU A 66 -15.08 -28.06 -25.71
C GLU A 66 -14.75 -26.93 -24.72
N ILE A 67 -13.72 -27.09 -23.88
CA ILE A 67 -13.28 -26.07 -22.93
C ILE A 67 -12.93 -24.75 -23.64
N LEU A 68 -12.25 -24.80 -24.78
CA LEU A 68 -11.95 -23.61 -25.59
C LEU A 68 -13.22 -22.97 -26.17
N GLY A 69 -14.18 -23.80 -26.61
CA GLY A 69 -15.52 -23.37 -27.04
C GLY A 69 -16.24 -22.57 -25.95
N TRP A 70 -16.36 -23.15 -24.75
CA TRP A 70 -17.02 -22.51 -23.62
C TRP A 70 -16.28 -21.25 -23.15
N THR A 71 -14.94 -21.28 -23.08
CA THR A 71 -14.16 -20.13 -22.57
C THR A 71 -14.10 -18.95 -23.53
N LEU A 72 -13.89 -19.18 -24.82
CA LEU A 72 -13.59 -18.11 -25.79
C LEU A 72 -14.78 -17.76 -26.70
N PHE A 73 -15.64 -18.72 -27.02
CA PHE A 73 -16.68 -18.55 -28.04
C PHE A 73 -18.11 -18.45 -27.49
N SER A 74 -18.31 -18.71 -26.20
CA SER A 74 -19.63 -18.55 -25.58
C SER A 74 -19.97 -17.07 -25.33
N VAL A 75 -21.15 -16.65 -25.80
CA VAL A 75 -21.68 -15.30 -25.56
C VAL A 75 -21.91 -15.06 -24.07
N TYR A 76 -22.42 -16.07 -23.36
CA TYR A 76 -22.69 -15.99 -21.92
C TYR A 76 -21.42 -15.79 -21.10
N THR A 77 -20.34 -16.52 -21.41
CA THR A 77 -19.07 -16.32 -20.70
C THR A 77 -18.48 -14.97 -21.02
N SER A 78 -18.56 -14.52 -22.27
CA SER A 78 -18.07 -13.20 -22.66
C SER A 78 -18.77 -12.07 -21.89
N THR A 79 -20.10 -12.11 -21.77
CA THR A 79 -20.87 -11.09 -21.04
C THR A 79 -20.58 -11.09 -19.54
N MET A 80 -20.54 -12.28 -18.90
CA MET A 80 -20.20 -12.39 -17.48
C MET A 80 -18.75 -11.99 -17.20
N MET A 81 -17.82 -12.35 -18.08
CA MET A 81 -16.41 -11.93 -17.97
C MET A 81 -16.27 -10.42 -18.12
N LEU A 82 -17.06 -9.77 -18.98
CA LEU A 82 -17.09 -8.31 -19.08
C LEU A 82 -17.57 -7.68 -17.78
N LEU A 83 -18.64 -8.20 -17.17
CA LEU A 83 -19.12 -7.73 -15.86
C LEU A 83 -18.02 -7.87 -14.79
N ILE A 84 -17.43 -9.06 -14.67
CA ILE A 84 -16.35 -9.33 -13.73
C ILE A 84 -15.19 -8.35 -13.95
N ARG A 85 -14.81 -8.08 -15.21
CA ARG A 85 -13.74 -7.11 -15.53
C ARG A 85 -14.07 -5.70 -15.10
N LEU A 86 -15.31 -5.24 -15.25
CA LEU A 86 -15.71 -3.92 -14.76
C LEU A 86 -15.52 -3.82 -13.23
N CYS A 87 -15.87 -4.88 -12.50
CA CYS A 87 -15.64 -4.98 -11.06
C CYS A 87 -14.14 -5.00 -10.72
N MET A 88 -13.33 -5.72 -11.50
CA MET A 88 -11.86 -5.76 -11.37
C MET A 88 -11.21 -4.41 -11.65
N VAL A 89 -11.72 -3.66 -12.63
CA VAL A 89 -11.30 -2.27 -12.92
C VAL A 89 -11.60 -1.39 -11.72
N GLY A 90 -12.81 -1.49 -11.14
CA GLY A 90 -13.18 -0.78 -9.90
C GLY A 90 -12.24 -1.08 -8.73
N TYR A 91 -11.97 -2.37 -8.49
CA TYR A 91 -11.01 -2.80 -7.46
C TYR A 91 -9.60 -2.23 -7.69
N GLY A 92 -9.11 -2.32 -8.94
CA GLY A 92 -7.82 -1.77 -9.34
C GLY A 92 -7.73 -0.26 -9.17
N LEU A 93 -8.78 0.48 -9.54
CA LEU A 93 -8.85 1.94 -9.37
C LEU A 93 -8.73 2.33 -7.90
N ILE A 94 -9.46 1.66 -7.01
CA ILE A 94 -9.40 1.93 -5.57
C ILE A 94 -8.00 1.64 -5.02
N LEU A 95 -7.37 0.52 -5.41
CA LEU A 95 -6.00 0.22 -5.00
C LEU A 95 -4.99 1.28 -5.49
N CYS A 96 -5.13 1.73 -6.73
CA CYS A 96 -4.27 2.78 -7.29
C CYS A 96 -4.50 4.13 -6.58
N HIS A 97 -5.76 4.47 -6.29
CA HIS A 97 -6.11 5.67 -5.54
C HIS A 97 -5.46 5.65 -4.15
N VAL A 98 -5.61 4.56 -3.40
CA VAL A 98 -4.96 4.38 -2.08
C VAL A 98 -3.43 4.51 -2.16
N HIS A 99 -2.82 4.07 -3.27
CA HIS A 99 -1.38 4.16 -3.46
C HIS A 99 -0.90 5.59 -3.76
N TYR A 100 -1.63 6.33 -4.61
CA TYR A 100 -1.22 7.67 -5.06
C TYR A 100 -1.62 8.79 -4.10
N VAL A 101 -2.69 8.61 -3.32
CA VAL A 101 -3.16 9.61 -2.36
C VAL A 101 -2.12 9.86 -1.25
N ASN A 102 -1.90 11.14 -0.98
CA ASN A 102 -1.06 11.60 0.12
C ASN A 102 -1.52 10.99 1.45
N PRO A 103 -0.60 10.57 2.34
CA PRO A 103 -1.00 10.10 3.66
C PRO A 103 -1.84 11.19 4.34
N GLN A 104 -2.93 10.85 5.01
CA GLN A 104 -3.72 11.85 5.75
C GLN A 104 -3.31 11.83 7.23
N CYS A 105 -3.30 13.01 7.85
CA CYS A 105 -3.10 13.13 9.30
C CYS A 105 -4.44 12.99 10.01
N TYR A 106 -4.55 11.99 10.89
CA TYR A 106 -5.73 11.84 11.74
C TYR A 106 -5.32 12.06 13.20
N PRO A 107 -5.80 13.14 13.85
CA PRO A 107 -5.49 13.40 15.26
C PRO A 107 -6.12 12.36 16.20
N TYR A 108 -7.27 11.81 15.80
CA TYR A 108 -8.01 10.79 16.54
C TYR A 108 -8.12 9.50 15.72
N ARG A 109 -8.13 8.35 16.40
CA ARG A 109 -8.33 7.07 15.72
C ARG A 109 -9.74 6.92 15.16
N ILE A 110 -10.75 7.48 15.82
CA ILE A 110 -12.11 7.44 15.29
C ILE A 110 -12.27 8.24 13.99
N TRP A 111 -11.60 9.39 13.90
CA TRP A 111 -11.56 10.19 12.67
C TRP A 111 -10.93 9.41 11.51
N ARG A 112 -9.88 8.66 11.80
CA ARG A 112 -9.29 7.74 10.82
C ARG A 112 -10.30 6.70 10.34
N VAL A 113 -11.02 6.07 11.27
CA VAL A 113 -12.04 5.06 10.92
C VAL A 113 -13.11 5.70 10.05
N VAL A 114 -13.67 6.85 10.44
CA VAL A 114 -14.75 7.54 9.70
C VAL A 114 -14.30 7.94 8.29
N ASN A 115 -13.08 8.49 8.14
CA ASN A 115 -12.58 8.93 6.84
C ASN A 115 -12.10 7.79 5.94
N GLU A 116 -11.53 6.71 6.51
CA GLU A 116 -11.15 5.51 5.74
C GLU A 116 -12.37 4.60 5.45
N PHE A 117 -13.48 4.73 6.21
CA PHE A 117 -14.69 3.91 6.07
C PHE A 117 -15.29 3.87 4.66
N PRO A 118 -15.53 5.00 3.96
CA PRO A 118 -16.08 4.95 2.60
C PRO A 118 -15.15 4.20 1.63
N VAL A 119 -13.84 4.38 1.75
CA VAL A 119 -12.85 3.65 0.94
C VAL A 119 -12.89 2.16 1.25
N HIS A 120 -13.02 1.79 2.54
CA HIS A 120 -13.18 0.40 2.96
C HIS A 120 -14.47 -0.23 2.44
N ILE A 121 -15.61 0.50 2.44
CA ILE A 121 -16.87 0.02 1.87
C ILE A 121 -16.73 -0.17 0.37
N CYS A 122 -16.20 0.80 -0.36
CA CYS A 122 -16.02 0.70 -1.81
C CYS A 122 -15.11 -0.49 -2.15
N LEU A 123 -14.05 -0.70 -1.37
CA LEU A 123 -13.14 -1.82 -1.55
C LEU A 123 -13.80 -3.17 -1.23
N LEU A 124 -14.57 -3.25 -0.13
CA LEU A 124 -15.35 -4.44 0.21
C LEU A 124 -16.40 -4.75 -0.87
N SER A 125 -17.13 -3.74 -1.33
CA SER A 125 -18.13 -3.85 -2.40
C SER A 125 -17.50 -4.34 -3.70
N SER A 126 -16.35 -3.79 -4.09
CA SER A 126 -15.62 -4.24 -5.29
C SER A 126 -15.15 -5.69 -5.16
N ILE A 127 -14.60 -6.07 -3.99
CA ILE A 127 -14.18 -7.46 -3.73
C ILE A 127 -15.37 -8.41 -3.81
N LEU A 128 -16.47 -8.09 -3.12
CA LEU A 128 -17.68 -8.91 -3.13
C LEU A 128 -18.28 -9.04 -4.53
N SER A 129 -18.31 -7.95 -5.30
CA SER A 129 -18.81 -7.98 -6.67
C SER A 129 -17.96 -8.90 -7.56
N VAL A 130 -16.63 -8.85 -7.41
CA VAL A 130 -15.72 -9.79 -8.09
C VAL A 130 -15.98 -11.23 -7.63
N THR A 131 -16.02 -11.50 -6.32
CA THR A 131 -16.15 -12.87 -5.82
C THR A 131 -17.50 -13.49 -6.19
N ILE A 132 -18.59 -12.73 -6.06
CA ILE A 132 -19.94 -13.14 -6.46
C ILE A 132 -20.00 -13.40 -7.97
N GLY A 133 -19.50 -12.47 -8.79
CA GLY A 133 -19.48 -12.65 -10.24
C GLY A 133 -18.67 -13.88 -10.68
N THR A 134 -17.51 -14.11 -10.07
CA THR A 134 -16.70 -15.32 -10.35
C THR A 134 -17.38 -16.59 -9.87
N SER A 135 -17.98 -16.60 -8.69
CA SER A 135 -18.72 -17.76 -8.18
C SER A 135 -19.94 -18.07 -9.03
N TRP A 136 -20.67 -17.05 -9.48
CA TRP A 136 -21.80 -17.21 -10.38
C TRP A 136 -21.38 -17.87 -11.69
N LEU A 137 -20.32 -17.36 -12.31
CA LEU A 137 -19.78 -17.91 -13.54
C LEU A 137 -19.38 -19.39 -13.35
N TYR A 138 -18.64 -19.69 -12.27
CA TYR A 138 -18.15 -21.04 -12.04
C TYR A 138 -19.26 -22.01 -11.65
N ALA A 139 -20.24 -21.58 -10.85
CA ALA A 139 -21.40 -22.36 -10.47
C ALA A 139 -22.24 -22.76 -11.69
N SER A 140 -22.44 -21.83 -12.64
CA SER A 140 -23.21 -22.11 -13.86
C SER A 140 -22.64 -23.26 -14.68
N PHE A 141 -21.31 -23.45 -14.66
CA PHE A 141 -20.68 -24.60 -15.30
C PHE A 141 -20.81 -25.90 -14.53
N VAL A 142 -20.83 -25.83 -13.19
CA VAL A 142 -21.00 -27.03 -12.35
C VAL A 142 -22.43 -27.56 -12.47
N ASP A 143 -23.43 -26.69 -12.47
CA ASP A 143 -24.84 -27.09 -12.60
C ASP A 143 -25.19 -27.62 -14.00
N LEU A 144 -24.47 -27.20 -15.04
CA LEU A 144 -24.60 -27.79 -16.38
C LEU A 144 -24.15 -29.27 -16.42
N ILE A 145 -23.31 -29.70 -15.48
CA ILE A 145 -22.72 -31.06 -15.45
C ILE A 145 -23.57 -32.00 -14.59
N ASP A 146 -24.07 -31.54 -13.44
CA ASP A 146 -24.88 -32.37 -12.55
C ASP A 146 -26.34 -32.36 -13.04
N VAL A 147 -26.78 -33.46 -13.66
CA VAL A 147 -28.14 -33.67 -14.23
C VAL A 147 -29.26 -33.54 -13.19
N ASP A 148 -28.93 -33.54 -11.89
CA ASP A 148 -29.84 -33.35 -10.76
C ASP A 148 -30.22 -31.86 -10.54
N TYR A 149 -30.76 -31.23 -11.60
CA TYR A 149 -31.27 -29.85 -11.61
C TYR A 149 -32.37 -29.59 -10.56
N LEU A 150 -33.00 -30.64 -10.04
CA LEU A 150 -34.14 -30.57 -9.13
C LEU A 150 -33.79 -30.05 -7.73
N LEU A 151 -32.50 -29.99 -7.33
CA LEU A 151 -32.13 -29.61 -5.97
C LEU A 151 -31.57 -28.21 -5.75
N GLY A 152 -31.22 -27.41 -6.78
CA GLY A 152 -30.84 -25.98 -6.66
C GLY A 152 -29.72 -25.59 -5.66
N GLY A 153 -29.18 -26.54 -4.89
CA GLY A 153 -28.38 -26.30 -3.70
C GLY A 153 -26.90 -26.11 -4.00
N SER A 154 -26.40 -26.67 -5.11
CA SER A 154 -25.00 -26.52 -5.54
C SER A 154 -24.70 -25.09 -5.97
N TRP A 155 -25.58 -24.51 -6.79
CA TRP A 155 -25.52 -23.11 -7.20
C TRP A 155 -25.50 -22.14 -6.01
N TYR A 156 -26.50 -22.29 -5.12
CA TYR A 156 -26.64 -21.42 -3.95
C TYR A 156 -25.47 -21.59 -2.97
N TYR A 157 -24.95 -22.82 -2.80
CA TYR A 157 -23.74 -23.09 -2.02
C TYR A 157 -22.52 -22.37 -2.55
N LEU A 158 -22.22 -22.49 -3.85
CA LEU A 158 -21.01 -21.89 -4.42
C LEU A 158 -21.05 -20.35 -4.43
N ILE A 159 -22.23 -19.75 -4.57
CA ILE A 159 -22.41 -18.30 -4.49
C ILE A 159 -22.23 -17.79 -3.05
N THR A 160 -22.95 -18.38 -2.08
CA THR A 160 -22.83 -17.99 -0.67
C THR A 160 -21.41 -18.20 -0.15
N PHE A 161 -20.76 -19.27 -0.62
CA PHE A 161 -19.36 -19.54 -0.34
C PHE A 161 -18.41 -18.51 -0.97
N GLY A 162 -18.70 -18.05 -2.19
CA GLY A 162 -18.00 -16.94 -2.83
C GLY A 162 -18.05 -15.64 -2.04
N CYS A 163 -19.24 -15.29 -1.53
CA CYS A 163 -19.42 -14.14 -0.63
C CYS A 163 -18.55 -14.28 0.62
N PHE A 164 -18.61 -15.45 1.27
CA PHE A 164 -17.85 -15.72 2.49
C PHE A 164 -16.33 -15.60 2.27
N ASN A 165 -15.81 -16.13 1.16
CA ASN A 165 -14.41 -15.96 0.79
C ASN A 165 -14.03 -14.50 0.58
N GLY A 166 -14.89 -13.70 -0.06
CA GLY A 166 -14.68 -12.27 -0.26
C GLY A 166 -14.57 -11.50 1.07
N ILE A 167 -15.46 -11.77 2.02
CA ILE A 167 -15.44 -11.16 3.36
C ILE A 167 -14.18 -11.58 4.12
N SER A 168 -13.86 -12.87 4.12
CA SER A 168 -12.67 -13.42 4.77
C SER A 168 -11.38 -12.78 4.22
N TYR A 169 -11.28 -12.66 2.89
CA TYR A 169 -10.17 -11.99 2.22
C TYR A 169 -10.05 -10.52 2.64
N PHE A 170 -11.16 -9.78 2.63
CA PHE A 170 -11.19 -8.37 3.05
C PHE A 170 -10.70 -8.19 4.48
N LEU A 171 -11.26 -8.95 5.43
CA LEU A 171 -10.89 -8.85 6.86
C LEU A 171 -9.41 -9.13 7.08
N LYS A 172 -8.85 -10.11 6.36
CA LYS A 172 -7.46 -10.50 6.50
C LYS A 172 -6.48 -9.51 5.89
N HIS A 173 -6.77 -8.97 4.70
CA HIS A 173 -5.81 -8.17 3.93
C HIS A 173 -6.03 -6.66 4.03
N HIS A 174 -7.27 -6.23 4.28
CA HIS A 174 -7.67 -4.82 4.27
C HIS A 174 -8.34 -4.36 5.57
N GLY A 175 -8.76 -5.26 6.47
CA GLY A 175 -9.55 -4.91 7.65
C GLY A 175 -8.87 -4.02 8.71
N ARG A 176 -7.53 -4.01 8.78
CA ARG A 176 -6.79 -3.23 9.81
C ARG A 176 -6.21 -1.92 9.30
N SER A 177 -5.79 -1.88 8.03
CA SER A 177 -5.22 -0.69 7.42
C SER A 177 -5.21 -0.81 5.91
N LEU A 178 -5.46 0.31 5.23
CA LEU A 178 -5.21 0.45 3.81
C LEU A 178 -3.71 0.30 3.53
N ARG A 179 -3.34 -0.84 2.95
CA ARG A 179 -1.94 -1.15 2.58
C ARG A 179 -1.65 -0.62 1.18
N ARG A 180 -0.62 0.21 1.06
CA ARG A 180 -0.03 0.60 -0.23
C ARG A 180 0.73 -0.58 -0.84
N PHE A 181 0.99 -0.50 -2.14
CA PHE A 181 1.86 -1.46 -2.81
C PHE A 181 3.27 -1.43 -2.18
N PRO A 182 3.85 -2.59 -1.82
CA PRO A 182 5.23 -2.65 -1.33
C PRO A 182 6.17 -2.28 -2.47
N PHE A 183 7.22 -1.49 -2.22
CA PHE A 183 8.20 -1.21 -3.28
C PHE A 183 9.08 -2.44 -3.52
N PRO A 184 9.26 -2.89 -4.77
CA PRO A 184 10.18 -3.98 -5.06
C PRO A 184 11.60 -3.55 -4.69
N ILE A 185 12.28 -4.39 -3.90
CA ILE A 185 13.67 -4.19 -3.47
C ILE A 185 14.63 -4.39 -4.65
N VAL A 186 14.28 -5.28 -5.58
CA VAL A 186 15.05 -5.60 -6.78
C VAL A 186 14.14 -5.56 -8.00
N HIS A 187 14.59 -4.89 -9.06
CA HIS A 187 13.90 -4.88 -10.34
C HIS A 187 14.18 -6.20 -11.07
N LEU A 188 13.26 -7.14 -10.92
CA LEU A 188 13.25 -8.38 -11.69
C LEU A 188 12.67 -8.13 -13.09
N ASP A 189 13.13 -8.89 -14.07
CA ASP A 189 12.52 -8.87 -15.40
C ASP A 189 11.03 -9.26 -15.30
N MET A 190 10.18 -8.55 -16.06
CA MET A 190 8.73 -8.64 -15.94
C MET A 190 8.23 -10.07 -16.14
N LYS A 191 8.85 -10.82 -17.06
CA LYS A 191 8.51 -12.24 -17.30
C LYS A 191 8.83 -13.10 -16.08
N GLY A 192 10.00 -12.91 -15.47
CA GLY A 192 10.42 -13.64 -14.27
C GLY A 192 9.52 -13.33 -13.08
N SER A 193 9.18 -12.06 -12.87
CA SER A 193 8.26 -11.64 -11.80
C SER A 193 6.86 -12.21 -11.99
N LEU A 194 6.33 -12.21 -13.21
CA LEU A 194 5.01 -12.80 -13.49
C LEU A 194 5.00 -14.30 -13.19
N LEU A 195 6.01 -15.05 -13.65
CA LEU A 195 6.08 -16.49 -13.40
C LEU A 195 6.21 -16.81 -11.91
N GLN A 196 7.07 -16.07 -11.20
CA GLN A 196 7.25 -16.23 -9.76
C GLN A 196 5.96 -15.91 -8.99
N MET A 197 5.28 -14.83 -9.37
CA MET A 197 3.98 -14.45 -8.79
C MET A 197 2.95 -15.55 -9.00
N TRP A 198 2.85 -16.11 -10.20
CA TRP A 198 1.95 -17.24 -10.49
C TRP A 198 2.23 -18.44 -9.58
N CYS A 199 3.44 -18.98 -9.59
CA CYS A 199 3.78 -20.17 -8.81
C CYS A 199 3.62 -19.96 -7.30
N TYR A 200 4.05 -18.80 -6.79
CA TYR A 200 3.98 -18.49 -5.37
C TYR A 200 2.54 -18.26 -4.91
N GLN A 201 1.77 -17.45 -5.65
CA GLN A 201 0.42 -17.06 -5.23
C GLN A 201 -0.56 -18.23 -5.32
N PHE A 202 -0.46 -19.11 -6.31
CA PHE A 202 -1.31 -20.31 -6.35
C PHE A 202 -1.05 -21.23 -5.16
N ARG A 203 0.23 -21.50 -4.85
CA ARG A 203 0.60 -22.35 -3.71
C ARG A 203 0.17 -21.75 -2.37
N SER A 204 0.33 -20.44 -2.20
CA SER A 204 -0.09 -19.72 -1.00
C SER A 204 -1.61 -19.70 -0.87
N SER A 205 -2.32 -19.40 -1.95
CA SER A 205 -3.77 -19.30 -1.98
C SER A 205 -4.44 -20.64 -1.70
N GLY A 206 -3.90 -21.76 -2.21
CA GLY A 206 -4.43 -23.09 -1.90
C GLY A 206 -4.37 -23.45 -0.42
N LYS A 207 -3.30 -23.02 0.28
CA LYS A 207 -3.18 -23.18 1.74
C LYS A 207 -4.10 -22.23 2.50
N GLU A 208 -4.18 -20.99 2.04
CA GLU A 208 -5.01 -19.95 2.64
C GLU A 208 -6.51 -20.27 2.51
N ALA A 209 -6.91 -20.92 1.43
CA ALA A 209 -8.28 -21.33 1.14
C ALA A 209 -8.80 -22.46 2.04
N LEU A 210 -7.92 -23.28 2.64
CA LEU A 210 -8.35 -24.41 3.50
C LEU A 210 -9.12 -23.97 4.75
N VAL A 211 -8.71 -22.86 5.36
CA VAL A 211 -9.37 -22.35 6.58
C VAL A 211 -10.79 -21.87 6.29
N PRO A 212 -11.04 -20.97 5.31
CA PRO A 212 -12.39 -20.52 5.01
C PRO A 212 -13.27 -21.64 4.44
N THR A 213 -12.73 -22.63 3.71
CA THR A 213 -13.53 -23.78 3.24
C THR A 213 -14.03 -24.62 4.40
N LEU A 214 -13.16 -24.95 5.36
CA LEU A 214 -13.55 -25.77 6.52
C LEU A 214 -14.51 -25.00 7.43
N LEU A 215 -14.23 -23.72 7.68
CA LEU A 215 -15.07 -22.89 8.54
C LEU A 215 -16.43 -22.63 7.91
N PHE A 216 -16.51 -22.38 6.60
CA PHE A 216 -17.79 -22.24 5.92
C PHE A 216 -18.57 -23.56 5.90
N ALA A 217 -17.92 -24.69 5.63
CA ALA A 217 -18.57 -25.99 5.71
C ALA A 217 -19.18 -26.24 7.10
N LEU A 218 -18.48 -25.84 8.17
CA LEU A 218 -18.95 -25.92 9.57
C LEU A 218 -20.03 -24.89 9.94
N ILE A 219 -20.25 -23.83 9.17
CA ILE A 219 -21.32 -22.86 9.43
C ILE A 219 -22.55 -23.16 8.58
N TYR A 220 -22.33 -23.57 7.34
CA TYR A 220 -23.36 -23.76 6.33
C TYR A 220 -24.08 -25.13 6.43
N TRP A 221 -23.50 -26.09 7.15
CA TRP A 221 -24.08 -27.43 7.34
C TRP A 221 -25.50 -27.47 7.94
N PRO A 222 -25.93 -26.65 8.93
CA PRO A 222 -27.26 -26.78 9.52
C PRO A 222 -28.31 -26.15 8.61
N SER A 223 -27.91 -25.15 7.82
CA SER A 223 -28.77 -24.48 6.84
C SER A 223 -29.06 -25.34 5.61
N MET A 224 -28.08 -26.15 5.16
CA MET A 224 -28.30 -27.09 4.04
C MET A 224 -29.29 -28.19 4.40
N ALA A 225 -29.10 -28.79 5.57
CA ALA A 225 -30.01 -29.77 6.14
C ALA A 225 -31.47 -29.27 6.17
N TYR A 226 -31.67 -28.02 6.59
CA TYR A 226 -32.99 -27.40 6.69
C TYR A 226 -33.63 -27.08 5.33
N LEU A 227 -32.82 -26.71 4.33
CA LEU A 227 -33.31 -26.36 2.99
C LEU A 227 -33.54 -27.59 2.10
N GLU A 228 -32.72 -28.64 2.22
CA GLU A 228 -32.84 -29.86 1.39
C GLU A 228 -33.82 -30.88 1.96
N THR A 229 -34.10 -30.87 3.28
CA THR A 229 -35.03 -31.83 3.90
C THR A 229 -36.21 -31.10 4.55
N THR A 230 -37.40 -31.25 3.97
CA THR A 230 -38.68 -30.87 4.60
C THR A 230 -39.05 -31.75 5.81
N THR A 231 -38.12 -32.59 6.30
CA THR A 231 -38.34 -33.56 7.37
C THR A 231 -37.39 -33.34 8.55
N THR A 232 -37.90 -33.60 9.75
CA THR A 232 -37.30 -33.28 11.06
C THR A 232 -35.95 -33.96 11.37
N ASN A 233 -35.39 -34.76 10.46
CA ASN A 233 -34.11 -35.47 10.62
C ASN A 233 -32.92 -34.79 9.90
N GLY A 234 -33.11 -33.58 9.37
CA GLY A 234 -32.12 -32.86 8.54
C GLY A 234 -30.71 -32.72 9.14
N VAL A 235 -30.58 -32.51 10.45
CA VAL A 235 -29.26 -32.25 11.07
C VAL A 235 -28.33 -33.46 11.00
N SER A 236 -28.89 -34.68 11.12
CA SER A 236 -28.13 -35.93 11.00
C SER A 236 -27.72 -36.22 9.55
N THR A 237 -28.54 -35.80 8.57
CA THR A 237 -28.30 -36.03 7.14
C THR A 237 -27.31 -35.03 6.55
N GLY A 238 -27.16 -33.83 7.13
CA GLY A 238 -26.16 -32.86 6.72
C GLY A 238 -24.70 -33.32 6.96
N PHE A 239 -24.43 -34.02 8.08
CA PHE A 239 -23.09 -34.54 8.37
C PHE A 239 -22.72 -35.72 7.46
N THR A 240 -23.69 -36.62 7.17
CA THR A 240 -23.47 -37.72 6.23
C THR A 240 -23.27 -37.20 4.80
N MET A 241 -23.97 -36.14 4.38
CA MET A 241 -23.81 -35.51 3.06
C MET A 241 -22.36 -35.08 2.76
N ILE A 242 -21.66 -34.45 3.70
CA ILE A 242 -20.24 -34.03 3.55
C ILE A 242 -19.32 -35.23 3.34
N ILE A 243 -19.53 -36.31 4.11
CA ILE A 243 -18.76 -37.56 4.00
C ILE A 243 -19.08 -38.26 2.67
N THR A 244 -20.34 -38.22 2.24
CA THR A 244 -20.80 -38.89 1.02
C THR A 244 -20.51 -38.11 -0.28
N GLN A 245 -20.30 -36.78 -0.21
CA GLN A 245 -20.11 -35.92 -1.39
C GLN A 245 -18.82 -35.08 -1.30
N PRO A 246 -17.62 -35.71 -1.26
CA PRO A 246 -16.34 -35.01 -1.23
C PRO A 246 -16.11 -34.11 -2.46
N LYS A 247 -16.80 -34.40 -3.58
CA LYS A 247 -16.79 -33.60 -4.81
C LYS A 247 -17.17 -32.13 -4.55
N ARG A 248 -18.22 -31.87 -3.76
CA ARG A 248 -18.69 -30.50 -3.46
C ARG A 248 -17.70 -29.71 -2.62
N LEU A 249 -17.08 -30.35 -1.61
CA LEU A 249 -16.03 -29.73 -0.80
C LEU A 249 -14.78 -29.43 -1.62
N PHE A 250 -14.40 -30.34 -2.53
CA PHE A 250 -13.28 -30.13 -3.43
C PHE A 250 -13.55 -28.97 -4.39
N GLN A 251 -14.76 -28.89 -4.97
CA GLN A 251 -15.18 -27.78 -5.82
C GLN A 251 -15.19 -26.45 -5.06
N GLY A 252 -15.69 -26.44 -3.82
CA GLY A 252 -15.59 -25.28 -2.92
C GLY A 252 -14.13 -24.89 -2.69
N TRP A 253 -13.26 -25.83 -2.31
CA TRP A 253 -11.85 -25.54 -2.11
C TRP A 253 -11.14 -25.00 -3.36
N LEU A 254 -11.42 -25.59 -4.52
CA LEU A 254 -10.89 -25.11 -5.79
C LEU A 254 -11.38 -23.70 -6.11
N LEU A 255 -12.68 -23.43 -5.94
CA LEU A 255 -13.28 -22.11 -6.13
C LEU A 255 -12.63 -21.07 -5.20
N SER A 256 -12.50 -21.38 -3.91
CA SER A 256 -11.83 -20.48 -2.93
C SER A 256 -10.37 -20.24 -3.30
N THR A 257 -9.66 -21.27 -3.74
CA THR A 257 -8.26 -21.18 -4.17
C THR A 257 -8.12 -20.23 -5.37
N LEU A 258 -8.99 -20.38 -6.38
CA LEU A 258 -8.94 -19.54 -7.58
C LEU A 258 -9.38 -18.10 -7.32
N ILE A 259 -10.43 -17.89 -6.51
CA ILE A 259 -10.85 -16.53 -6.11
C ILE A 259 -9.74 -15.83 -5.32
N THR A 260 -9.16 -16.51 -4.34
CA THR A 260 -8.09 -15.95 -3.50
C THR A 260 -6.84 -15.69 -4.33
N ALA A 261 -6.46 -16.62 -5.21
CA ALA A 261 -5.34 -16.45 -6.14
C ALA A 261 -5.58 -15.26 -7.08
N LYS A 262 -6.78 -15.13 -7.63
CA LYS A 262 -7.17 -14.01 -8.49
C LYS A 262 -7.00 -12.66 -7.77
N LEU A 263 -7.57 -12.50 -6.58
CA LEU A 263 -7.48 -11.23 -5.83
C LEU A 263 -6.03 -10.87 -5.48
N HIS A 264 -5.22 -11.84 -5.06
CA HIS A 264 -3.80 -11.65 -4.78
C HIS A 264 -3.00 -11.28 -6.02
N ILE A 265 -3.14 -12.05 -7.09
CA ILE A 265 -2.42 -11.82 -8.35
C ILE A 265 -2.78 -10.45 -8.91
N VAL A 266 -4.05 -10.05 -8.84
CA VAL A 266 -4.48 -8.74 -9.33
C VAL A 266 -3.81 -7.64 -8.53
N ARG A 267 -3.85 -7.70 -7.20
CA ARG A 267 -3.22 -6.71 -6.35
C ARG A 267 -1.71 -6.57 -6.64
N GLU A 268 -1.00 -7.70 -6.73
CA GLU A 268 0.43 -7.71 -7.02
C GLU A 268 0.74 -7.25 -8.44
N LEU A 269 -0.09 -7.61 -9.43
CA LEU A 269 0.06 -7.19 -10.82
C LEU A 269 -0.13 -5.68 -10.99
N TYR A 270 -1.16 -5.09 -10.37
CA TYR A 270 -1.32 -3.64 -10.34
C TYR A 270 -0.12 -2.97 -9.66
N GLY A 271 0.33 -3.50 -8.53
CA GLY A 271 1.52 -3.01 -7.84
C GLY A 271 2.76 -3.02 -8.73
N LEU A 272 3.06 -4.16 -9.34
CA LEU A 272 4.20 -4.37 -10.24
C LEU A 272 4.18 -3.41 -11.43
N ILE A 273 3.03 -3.22 -12.06
CA ILE A 273 2.90 -2.36 -13.25
C ILE A 273 2.95 -0.89 -12.86
N MET A 274 2.27 -0.50 -11.78
CA MET A 274 2.28 0.89 -11.29
C MET A 274 3.65 1.31 -10.79
N GLN A 275 4.42 0.40 -10.20
CA GLN A 275 5.78 0.62 -9.70
C GLN A 275 6.87 0.26 -10.71
N ARG A 276 6.51 0.01 -11.96
CA ARG A 276 7.49 -0.22 -13.03
C ARG A 276 8.43 0.98 -13.12
N GLN A 277 9.72 0.69 -13.32
CA GLN A 277 10.76 1.70 -13.44
C GLN A 277 10.35 2.80 -14.42
N LEU A 278 10.47 4.05 -13.97
CA LEU A 278 10.29 5.24 -14.80
C LEU A 278 11.54 5.42 -15.67
N SER A 279 11.35 5.59 -16.98
CA SER A 279 12.41 6.06 -17.86
C SER A 279 12.64 7.54 -17.59
N LEU A 280 13.56 7.86 -16.70
CA LEU A 280 13.92 9.23 -16.36
C LEU A 280 14.97 9.75 -17.34
N ILE A 281 14.80 11.00 -17.79
CA ILE A 281 15.78 11.71 -18.64
C ILE A 281 16.12 13.05 -18.00
N ASN A 282 17.38 13.48 -18.19
CA ASN A 282 17.84 14.81 -17.80
C ASN A 282 17.53 15.85 -18.90
N ASP A 283 16.27 16.24 -19.03
CA ASP A 283 15.79 17.27 -19.96
C ASP A 283 15.05 18.37 -19.20
N SER A 284 14.94 19.57 -19.79
CA SER A 284 14.21 20.68 -19.17
C SER A 284 12.71 20.39 -19.10
N ARG A 285 12.08 20.74 -17.98
CA ARG A 285 10.63 20.59 -17.77
C ARG A 285 9.80 21.26 -18.86
N ARG A 286 10.22 22.45 -19.31
CA ARG A 286 9.47 23.29 -20.26
C ARG A 286 9.28 22.62 -21.63
N LEU A 287 10.23 21.77 -22.04
CA LEU A 287 10.14 21.05 -23.32
C LEU A 287 9.00 20.02 -23.33
N HIS A 288 8.65 19.47 -22.16
CA HIS A 288 7.70 18.37 -22.03
C HIS A 288 6.33 18.77 -21.49
N GLU A 289 6.15 20.04 -21.13
CA GLU A 289 4.89 20.58 -20.64
C GLU A 289 3.80 20.59 -21.73
N TYR A 290 4.21 20.88 -22.97
CA TYR A 290 3.30 20.99 -24.13
C TYR A 290 3.26 19.75 -25.03
N LEU A 291 4.14 18.77 -24.81
CA LEU A 291 4.20 17.57 -25.64
C LEU A 291 3.01 16.65 -25.36
N ASP A 292 2.08 16.60 -26.31
CA ASP A 292 0.91 15.74 -26.20
C ASP A 292 1.21 14.34 -26.76
N ILE A 293 1.38 13.37 -25.85
CA ILE A 293 1.56 11.97 -26.25
C ILE A 293 0.19 11.40 -26.63
N ASN A 294 0.03 10.86 -27.84
CA ASN A 294 -1.19 10.12 -28.15
C ASN A 294 -1.16 8.74 -27.43
N LEU A 295 -2.13 8.48 -26.54
CA LEU A 295 -2.24 7.22 -25.79
C LEU A 295 -2.34 6.02 -26.73
N TYR A 296 -3.06 6.17 -27.84
CA TYR A 296 -3.21 5.12 -28.85
C TYR A 296 -1.87 4.73 -29.46
N ASN A 297 -1.04 5.72 -29.82
CA ASN A 297 0.29 5.46 -30.38
C ASN A 297 1.18 4.72 -29.38
N LEU A 298 1.05 5.03 -28.09
CA LEU A 298 1.82 4.41 -27.03
C LEU A 298 1.40 2.95 -26.77
N ILE A 299 0.10 2.68 -26.79
CA ILE A 299 -0.45 1.31 -26.71
C ILE A 299 -0.04 0.51 -27.96
N SER A 300 -0.22 1.09 -29.15
CA SER A 300 0.12 0.46 -30.43
C SER A 300 1.62 0.14 -30.52
N ALA A 301 2.50 1.07 -30.14
CA ALA A 301 3.95 0.84 -30.13
C ALA A 301 4.35 -0.30 -29.17
N ARG A 302 3.65 -0.46 -28.06
CA ARG A 302 3.88 -1.56 -27.10
C ARG A 302 3.33 -2.88 -27.58
N PHE A 303 2.19 -2.87 -28.27
CA PHE A 303 1.66 -4.06 -28.94
C PHE A 303 2.58 -4.52 -30.08
N GLN A 304 3.08 -3.59 -30.89
CA GLN A 304 4.09 -3.87 -31.91
C GLN A 304 5.38 -4.43 -31.28
N TYR A 305 5.84 -3.86 -30.17
CA TYR A 305 6.98 -4.41 -29.42
C TYR A 305 6.74 -5.86 -28.97
N PHE A 306 5.57 -6.14 -28.41
CA PHE A 306 5.19 -7.50 -28.01
C PHE A 306 5.18 -8.46 -29.21
N LEU A 307 4.60 -8.04 -30.35
CA LEU A 307 4.61 -8.82 -31.59
C LEU A 307 6.02 -9.05 -32.14
N CYS A 308 6.89 -8.04 -32.11
CA CYS A 308 8.29 -8.16 -32.54
C CYS A 308 9.08 -9.10 -31.63
N MET A 309 8.88 -9.03 -30.31
CA MET A 309 9.44 -9.97 -29.33
C MET A 309 8.99 -11.40 -29.62
N MET A 310 7.68 -11.61 -29.82
CA MET A 310 7.13 -12.93 -30.17
C MET A 310 7.68 -13.46 -31.50
N ARG A 311 8.01 -12.57 -32.43
CA ARG A 311 8.60 -12.89 -33.74
C ARG A 311 10.13 -12.89 -33.76
N MET A 312 10.79 -12.71 -32.61
CA MET A 312 12.27 -12.64 -32.49
C MET A 312 12.91 -11.63 -33.46
N LYS A 313 12.23 -10.53 -33.81
CA LYS A 313 12.76 -9.52 -34.73
C LYS A 313 13.59 -8.46 -33.99
N PRO A 314 14.74 -8.01 -34.56
CA PRO A 314 15.55 -6.96 -33.96
C PRO A 314 14.78 -5.65 -33.91
N MET A 315 14.97 -4.92 -32.82
CA MET A 315 14.15 -3.78 -32.44
C MET A 315 14.71 -2.46 -33.01
N PRO A 316 13.87 -1.54 -33.51
CA PRO A 316 14.31 -0.17 -33.79
C PRO A 316 14.60 0.56 -32.47
N MET A 317 15.89 0.74 -32.16
CA MET A 317 16.41 1.29 -30.88
C MET A 317 15.95 2.72 -30.53
N GLY A 318 15.44 3.50 -31.51
CA GLY A 318 15.20 4.95 -31.32
C GLY A 318 13.81 5.36 -30.83
N TYR A 319 12.74 4.59 -31.11
CA TYR A 319 11.37 5.12 -31.03
C TYR A 319 10.73 5.06 -29.62
N GLN A 320 11.19 4.14 -28.76
CA GLN A 320 10.55 3.86 -27.47
C GLN A 320 11.10 4.71 -26.30
N ARG A 321 12.33 5.23 -26.44
CA ARG A 321 13.03 5.94 -25.36
C ARG A 321 12.46 7.35 -25.13
N TYR A 322 12.06 8.05 -26.20
CA TYR A 322 11.60 9.44 -26.13
C TYR A 322 10.11 9.61 -25.82
N THR A 323 9.27 8.63 -26.15
CA THR A 323 7.81 8.73 -25.98
C THR A 323 7.36 8.46 -24.54
N LEU A 324 8.10 7.66 -23.78
CA LEU A 324 7.80 7.30 -22.39
C LEU A 324 8.71 7.98 -21.36
N SER A 325 9.75 8.69 -21.80
CA SER A 325 10.69 9.34 -20.90
C SER A 325 10.05 10.47 -20.11
N LEU A 326 10.51 10.72 -18.90
CA LEU A 326 10.06 11.84 -18.07
C LEU A 326 11.25 12.64 -17.57
N PRO A 327 11.20 13.98 -17.67
CA PRO A 327 12.17 14.83 -16.98
C PRO A 327 12.18 14.53 -15.48
N ILE A 328 13.38 14.39 -14.90
CA ILE A 328 13.52 14.08 -13.47
C ILE A 328 12.86 15.17 -12.61
N ALA A 329 13.16 16.44 -12.87
CA ALA A 329 12.60 17.56 -12.12
C ALA A 329 11.06 17.55 -12.16
N MET A 330 10.48 17.27 -13.33
CA MET A 330 9.02 17.17 -13.51
C MET A 330 8.40 16.00 -12.73
N ALA A 331 9.12 14.87 -12.61
CA ALA A 331 8.63 13.70 -11.90
C ALA A 331 8.76 13.84 -10.37
N LEU A 332 9.74 14.59 -9.88
CA LEU A 332 9.94 14.86 -8.46
C LEU A 332 9.01 15.96 -7.93
N ASP A 333 8.68 16.94 -8.76
CA ASP A 333 7.86 18.11 -8.40
C ASP A 333 6.36 17.80 -8.26
N THR A 334 5.91 16.56 -8.50
CA THR A 334 4.49 16.21 -8.32
C THR A 334 4.14 16.06 -6.83
N SER A 335 3.82 17.17 -6.17
CA SER A 335 3.46 17.23 -4.74
C SER A 335 2.13 16.51 -4.40
N GLU A 336 1.24 16.37 -5.38
CA GLU A 336 -0.12 15.85 -5.16
C GLU A 336 -0.25 14.32 -5.30
N THR A 337 0.77 13.65 -5.83
CA THR A 337 0.79 12.18 -6.02
C THR A 337 1.92 11.52 -5.27
N TYR A 338 1.73 11.27 -3.98
CA TYR A 338 2.70 10.63 -3.10
C TYR A 338 3.34 9.37 -3.69
N GLY A 339 2.53 8.38 -4.10
CA GLY A 339 3.05 7.10 -4.62
C GLY A 339 3.91 7.26 -5.87
N PHE A 340 3.59 8.23 -6.73
CA PHE A 340 4.36 8.52 -7.95
C PHE A 340 5.67 9.22 -7.62
N ARG A 341 5.63 10.26 -6.77
CA ARG A 341 6.82 11.00 -6.31
C ARG A 341 7.79 10.08 -5.57
N LEU A 342 7.27 9.16 -4.78
CA LEU A 342 8.04 8.13 -4.08
C LEU A 342 8.76 7.19 -5.04
N LEU A 343 8.06 6.72 -6.08
CA LEU A 343 8.65 5.93 -7.16
C LEU A 343 9.72 6.71 -7.93
N ALA A 344 9.42 7.96 -8.29
CA ALA A 344 10.33 8.85 -9.02
C ALA A 344 11.62 9.09 -8.24
N ALA A 345 11.54 9.36 -6.94
CA ALA A 345 12.70 9.56 -6.08
C ALA A 345 13.58 8.31 -6.00
N ARG A 346 12.97 7.13 -5.84
CA ARG A 346 13.70 5.85 -5.82
C ARG A 346 14.41 5.57 -7.14
N ASP A 347 13.69 5.71 -8.25
CA ASP A 347 14.24 5.44 -9.58
C ASP A 347 15.31 6.48 -9.97
N PHE A 348 15.16 7.73 -9.50
CA PHE A 348 16.19 8.76 -9.61
C PHE A 348 17.47 8.35 -8.87
N TYR A 349 17.38 7.89 -7.62
CA TYR A 349 18.54 7.40 -6.89
C TYR A 349 19.24 6.24 -7.61
N ALA A 350 18.47 5.26 -8.08
CA ALA A 350 19.01 4.13 -8.84
C ALA A 350 19.72 4.60 -10.12
N ALA A 351 19.10 5.52 -10.87
CA ALA A 351 19.68 6.08 -12.09
C ALA A 351 20.94 6.90 -11.79
N ALA A 352 20.92 7.76 -10.76
CA ALA A 352 22.04 8.58 -10.31
C ALA A 352 23.23 7.74 -9.80
N SER A 353 22.97 6.56 -9.23
CA SER A 353 24.03 5.62 -8.85
C SER A 353 24.67 4.87 -10.04
N GLY A 354 24.05 4.94 -11.22
CA GLY A 354 24.46 4.23 -12.43
C GLY A 354 24.71 5.17 -13.62
N THR A 355 24.08 4.89 -14.76
CA THR A 355 24.38 5.52 -16.06
C THR A 355 23.95 6.99 -16.17
N LEU A 356 23.01 7.46 -15.34
CA LEU A 356 22.46 8.81 -15.45
C LEU A 356 23.51 9.89 -15.15
N CYS A 357 24.45 9.60 -14.25
CA CYS A 357 25.60 10.49 -14.01
C CYS A 357 26.34 10.74 -15.32
N SER A 358 26.78 9.68 -16.00
CA SER A 358 27.51 9.81 -17.27
C SER A 358 26.71 10.55 -18.36
N GLU A 359 25.40 10.36 -18.44
CA GLU A 359 24.54 11.09 -19.38
C GLU A 359 24.47 12.59 -19.04
N LEU A 360 24.38 12.94 -17.76
CA LEU A 360 24.36 14.33 -17.28
C LEU A 360 25.69 15.04 -17.57
N PHE A 361 26.82 14.35 -17.42
CA PHE A 361 28.15 14.89 -17.71
C PHE A 361 28.54 14.89 -19.20
N ASN A 362 27.76 14.25 -20.07
CA ASN A 362 27.98 14.24 -21.52
C ASN A 362 27.19 15.32 -22.29
N GLN A 363 26.29 16.06 -21.64
CA GLN A 363 25.47 17.11 -22.27
C GLN A 363 26.26 18.42 -22.55
N PRO A 364 25.88 19.22 -23.57
CA PRO A 364 26.53 20.51 -23.81
C PRO A 364 26.41 21.46 -22.61
N ALA A 365 27.45 22.25 -22.35
CA ALA A 365 27.64 22.99 -21.11
C ALA A 365 26.44 23.85 -20.68
N PHE A 366 25.76 24.52 -21.61
CA PHE A 366 24.60 25.37 -21.32
C PHE A 366 23.36 24.58 -20.90
N ASN A 367 23.07 23.45 -21.56
CA ASN A 367 21.95 22.60 -21.17
C ASN A 367 22.24 21.87 -19.86
N ARG A 368 23.52 21.52 -19.64
CA ARG A 368 23.98 20.87 -18.41
C ARG A 368 23.73 21.72 -17.16
N THR A 369 24.12 23.00 -17.18
CA THR A 369 23.92 23.90 -16.03
C THR A 369 22.45 24.15 -15.76
N ARG A 370 21.65 24.39 -16.80
CA ARG A 370 20.22 24.59 -16.65
C ARG A 370 19.49 23.37 -16.09
N ASN A 371 19.75 22.19 -16.63
CA ASN A 371 19.11 20.95 -16.19
C ASN A 371 19.53 20.58 -14.75
N TRP A 372 20.80 20.82 -14.40
CA TRP A 372 21.30 20.67 -13.02
C TRP A 372 20.56 21.61 -12.06
N ASN A 373 20.46 22.90 -12.38
CA ASN A 373 19.78 23.87 -11.53
C ASN A 373 18.29 23.50 -11.36
N GLU A 374 17.58 23.17 -12.45
CA GLU A 374 16.18 22.74 -12.38
C GLU A 374 15.99 21.50 -11.47
N LEU A 375 16.92 20.54 -11.52
CA LEU A 375 16.91 19.35 -10.66
C LEU A 375 17.22 19.69 -9.20
N CYS A 376 18.28 20.47 -8.97
CA CYS A 376 18.75 20.85 -7.65
C CYS A 376 17.68 21.68 -6.93
N ASP A 377 17.11 22.68 -7.61
CA ASP A 377 16.05 23.52 -7.07
C ASP A 377 14.80 22.70 -6.75
N ALA A 378 14.38 21.79 -7.62
CA ALA A 378 13.24 20.90 -7.33
C ALA A 378 13.49 20.07 -6.05
N ILE A 379 14.69 19.50 -5.87
CA ILE A 379 15.01 18.71 -4.67
C ILE A 379 15.10 19.59 -3.42
N LEU A 380 15.70 20.76 -3.52
CA LEU A 380 15.86 21.66 -2.38
C LEU A 380 14.52 22.29 -1.97
N GLU A 381 13.62 22.60 -2.90
CA GLU A 381 12.26 23.03 -2.61
C GLU A 381 11.48 21.94 -1.85
N MET A 382 11.62 20.67 -2.25
CA MET A 382 11.05 19.55 -1.49
C MET A 382 11.58 19.47 -0.04
N VAL A 383 12.85 19.81 0.17
CA VAL A 383 13.47 19.84 1.50
C VAL A 383 12.95 21.02 2.30
N ASP A 384 12.91 22.21 1.72
CA ASP A 384 12.45 23.43 2.38
C ASP A 384 10.97 23.31 2.79
N GLU A 385 10.12 22.73 1.92
CA GLU A 385 8.73 22.40 2.23
C GLU A 385 8.64 21.44 3.43
N PHE A 386 9.44 20.37 3.44
CA PHE A 386 9.48 19.42 4.55
C PHE A 386 9.97 20.07 5.85
N LEU A 387 11.02 20.88 5.80
CA LEU A 387 11.58 21.58 6.96
C LEU A 387 10.55 22.56 7.55
N GLY A 388 9.85 23.34 6.73
CA GLY A 388 8.81 24.26 7.19
C GLY A 388 7.65 23.52 7.86
N ARG A 389 7.22 22.38 7.31
CA ARG A 389 6.17 21.55 7.91
C ARG A 389 6.62 20.91 9.23
N MET A 390 7.86 20.42 9.29
CA MET A 390 8.46 19.87 10.52
C MET A 390 8.58 20.92 11.62
N GLU A 391 8.99 22.14 11.29
CA GLU A 391 9.08 23.26 12.21
C GLU A 391 7.73 23.58 12.85
N SER A 392 6.66 23.66 12.04
CA SER A 392 5.29 23.84 12.54
C SER A 392 4.78 22.73 13.48
N CYS A 393 5.44 21.56 13.49
CA CYS A 393 5.14 20.46 14.40
C CYS A 393 5.96 20.53 15.69
N LEU A 394 7.18 21.06 15.62
CA LEU A 394 8.17 21.09 16.68
C LEU A 394 8.08 22.35 17.55
N GLU A 395 7.62 23.49 17.02
CA GLU A 395 7.49 24.78 17.73
C GLU A 395 6.60 24.74 18.99
N ILE A 396 5.77 23.70 19.14
CA ILE A 396 4.96 23.47 20.35
C ILE A 396 5.83 23.03 21.55
N ALA A 397 7.13 22.77 21.36
CA ALA A 397 8.05 22.32 22.40
C ALA A 397 9.27 23.26 22.52
N PRO A 398 9.58 23.83 23.71
CA PRO A 398 10.79 24.61 23.88
C PRO A 398 12.04 23.73 23.75
N CYS A 399 12.85 24.00 22.72
CA CYS A 399 14.16 23.41 22.48
C CYS A 399 15.16 23.87 23.54
N LYS A 400 15.54 22.97 24.48
CA LYS A 400 16.76 23.14 25.28
C LYS A 400 17.58 21.86 25.25
N LYS A 401 18.76 21.98 24.61
CA LYS A 401 19.97 21.14 24.68
C LYS A 401 20.16 20.04 23.60
N ILE A 402 20.35 20.51 22.37
CA ILE A 402 20.86 19.76 21.20
C ILE A 402 22.27 19.15 21.43
N PHE A 403 23.06 19.63 22.39
CA PHE A 403 24.46 19.22 22.55
C PHE A 403 24.71 17.94 23.40
N ASN A 404 23.71 17.47 24.16
CA ASN A 404 23.93 16.37 25.11
C ASN A 404 23.64 14.96 24.54
N LEU A 405 22.85 14.85 23.48
CA LEU A 405 22.49 13.55 22.89
C LEU A 405 23.54 13.03 21.90
N LEU A 406 24.19 13.90 21.13
CA LEU A 406 25.34 13.54 20.29
C LEU A 406 26.52 12.99 21.12
N LYS A 407 26.64 13.38 22.39
CA LYS A 407 27.69 12.88 23.29
C LYS A 407 27.38 11.49 23.87
N ASN A 408 26.11 11.06 23.83
CA ASN A 408 25.66 9.80 24.42
C ASN A 408 25.38 8.69 23.38
N GLN A 409 25.42 9.01 22.08
CA GLN A 409 25.43 8.01 21.01
C GLN A 409 26.85 7.51 20.73
N ALA A 410 27.53 6.96 21.74
CA ALA A 410 28.58 5.99 21.46
C ALA A 410 27.94 4.77 20.76
N PRO A 411 28.61 4.13 19.80
CA PRO A 411 28.07 2.96 19.13
C PRO A 411 27.72 1.91 20.18
N LYS A 412 26.43 1.57 20.29
CA LYS A 412 26.03 0.37 21.04
C LYS A 412 26.72 -0.81 20.36
N ASN A 413 27.77 -1.31 21.01
CA ASN A 413 28.41 -2.57 20.65
C ASN A 413 27.32 -3.61 20.30
N PRO A 414 27.40 -4.31 19.17
CA PRO A 414 26.48 -5.39 18.85
C PRO A 414 26.85 -6.61 19.72
N GLY A 415 26.51 -6.54 21.00
CA GLY A 415 26.80 -7.57 21.99
C GLY A 415 25.51 -8.11 22.59
N LEU A 416 25.14 -9.32 22.16
CA LEU A 416 24.33 -10.32 22.87
C LEU A 416 23.05 -9.86 23.58
N ARG A 417 21.93 -10.36 23.08
CA ARG A 417 20.61 -10.37 23.73
C ARG A 417 20.74 -10.91 25.17
N SER A 418 20.51 -10.07 26.18
CA SER A 418 20.36 -10.54 27.55
C SER A 418 19.15 -11.48 27.63
N LEU A 419 19.40 -12.75 27.96
CA LEU A 419 18.39 -13.78 28.19
C LEU A 419 17.68 -13.66 29.55
N VAL A 420 18.02 -12.62 30.33
CA VAL A 420 17.44 -12.42 31.66
C VAL A 420 16.17 -11.59 31.53
N LYS A 421 15.04 -12.25 31.81
CA LYS A 421 13.72 -11.64 31.91
C LYS A 421 13.76 -10.54 32.99
N PRO A 422 13.42 -9.27 32.71
CA PRO A 422 13.35 -8.25 33.75
C PRO A 422 12.29 -8.65 34.79
N PRO A 423 12.57 -8.47 36.11
CA PRO A 423 11.62 -8.81 37.15
C PRO A 423 10.36 -7.95 37.02
N ALA A 424 9.20 -8.59 37.18
CA ALA A 424 7.90 -7.95 37.06
C ALA A 424 7.77 -6.81 38.10
N PRO A 425 7.18 -5.66 37.73
CA PRO A 425 6.90 -4.60 38.68
C PRO A 425 5.92 -5.09 39.76
N PRO A 426 6.08 -4.66 41.02
CA PRO A 426 5.23 -5.11 42.12
C PRO A 426 3.77 -4.74 41.86
N ARG A 427 2.90 -5.75 41.90
CA ARG A 427 1.44 -5.59 41.87
C ARG A 427 1.02 -4.73 43.04
N ARG A 428 0.61 -3.49 42.77
CA ARG A 428 -0.10 -2.66 43.75
C ARG A 428 -1.42 -3.34 44.07
N LEU A 429 -1.53 -3.95 45.26
CA LEU A 429 -2.81 -4.35 45.83
C LEU A 429 -3.69 -3.09 45.92
N ARG A 430 -4.82 -3.09 45.23
CA ARG A 430 -5.87 -2.11 45.47
C ARG A 430 -6.52 -2.45 46.81
N SER A 431 -6.32 -1.58 47.79
CA SER A 431 -7.08 -1.57 49.04
C SER A 431 -8.51 -1.11 48.75
N THR A 432 -9.38 -2.04 48.39
CA THR A 432 -10.83 -1.84 48.44
C THR A 432 -11.24 -1.83 49.91
N CYS A 433 -11.32 -0.65 50.52
CA CYS A 433 -11.97 -0.45 51.80
C CYS A 433 -13.45 -0.85 51.68
N ARG A 434 -13.85 -1.94 52.34
CA ARG A 434 -15.27 -2.23 52.60
C ARG A 434 -15.75 -1.24 53.66
N GLY A 435 -16.59 -0.28 53.25
CA GLY A 435 -17.40 0.50 54.18
C GLY A 435 -18.46 -0.40 54.86
N PRO A 436 -19.02 0.04 56.00
CA PRO A 436 -19.94 -0.75 56.81
C PRO A 436 -21.28 -0.98 56.09
N PRO A 437 -21.99 -2.10 56.36
CA PRO A 437 -23.27 -2.39 55.75
C PRO A 437 -24.31 -1.37 56.22
N LYS A 438 -24.89 -0.61 55.29
CA LYS A 438 -26.08 0.20 55.57
C LYS A 438 -27.28 -0.72 55.79
N CYS A 439 -28.03 -0.42 56.84
CA CYS A 439 -29.27 -1.07 57.24
C CYS A 439 -30.25 -1.22 56.07
N GLN A 440 -30.84 -2.41 55.93
CA GLN A 440 -31.96 -2.66 55.05
C GLN A 440 -33.20 -1.94 55.60
N THR A 441 -33.80 -1.09 54.77
CA THR A 441 -35.17 -0.59 54.98
C THR A 441 -36.18 -1.68 54.59
N PRO A 442 -37.39 -1.67 55.17
CA PRO A 442 -38.34 -2.77 55.04
C PRO A 442 -38.83 -2.93 53.60
N GLU A 443 -39.13 -4.17 53.24
CA GLU A 443 -39.67 -4.55 51.93
C GLU A 443 -41.03 -3.88 51.70
N ASP A 444 -41.07 -2.92 50.77
CA ASP A 444 -42.33 -2.40 50.23
C ASP A 444 -43.03 -3.50 49.44
N PHE A 445 -44.25 -3.81 49.87
CA PHE A 445 -45.11 -4.83 49.28
C PHE A 445 -45.38 -4.57 47.79
N TRP A 446 -45.39 -5.68 47.03
CA TRP A 446 -45.58 -5.70 45.58
C TRP A 446 -46.94 -5.15 45.17
N CYS A 447 -46.94 -4.05 44.41
CA CYS A 447 -48.12 -3.57 43.70
C CYS A 447 -47.91 -3.71 42.19
N PHE A 448 -48.79 -4.43 41.50
CA PHE A 448 -48.73 -4.67 40.05
C PHE A 448 -48.72 -3.38 39.21
N CYS A 449 -49.18 -2.26 39.76
CA CYS A 449 -49.21 -0.96 39.09
C CYS A 449 -47.81 -0.31 38.94
N ASN A 450 -46.81 -0.74 39.71
CA ASN A 450 -45.44 -0.19 39.65
C ASN A 450 -44.43 -1.14 38.99
N LEU A 451 -44.88 -2.26 38.41
CA LEU A 451 -44.00 -3.27 37.79
C LEU A 451 -43.15 -2.68 36.65
N GLY A 452 -43.73 -1.77 35.84
CA GLY A 452 -43.01 -1.11 34.76
C GLY A 452 -41.88 -0.19 35.25
N LYS A 453 -42.12 0.57 36.31
CA LYS A 453 -41.12 1.47 36.90
C LYS A 453 -40.03 0.69 37.63
N TYR A 454 -40.41 -0.37 38.35
CA TYR A 454 -39.48 -1.29 39.00
C TYR A 454 -38.59 -2.04 38.00
N LEU A 455 -39.17 -2.55 36.91
CA LEU A 455 -38.40 -3.19 35.83
C LEU A 455 -37.48 -2.18 35.14
N TYR A 456 -37.95 -0.95 34.88
CA TYR A 456 -37.14 0.10 34.32
C TYR A 456 -35.95 0.45 35.23
N ASP A 457 -36.19 0.68 36.53
CA ASP A 457 -35.14 1.00 37.50
C ASP A 457 -34.16 -0.18 37.68
N LYS A 458 -34.64 -1.43 37.72
CA LYS A 458 -33.79 -2.62 37.75
C LYS A 458 -32.97 -2.79 36.48
N ILE A 459 -33.57 -2.60 35.30
CA ILE A 459 -32.86 -2.65 34.02
C ILE A 459 -31.80 -1.56 33.99
N LEU A 460 -32.10 -0.34 34.45
CA LEU A 460 -31.16 0.77 34.48
C LEU A 460 -30.00 0.49 35.45
N ILE A 461 -30.28 -0.07 36.64
CA ILE A 461 -29.25 -0.51 37.59
C ILE A 461 -28.39 -1.66 37.04
N TYR A 462 -29.00 -2.63 36.34
CA TYR A 462 -28.27 -3.72 35.68
C TYR A 462 -27.46 -3.22 34.50
N TRP A 463 -27.99 -2.26 33.73
CA TRP A 463 -27.33 -1.60 32.62
C TRP A 463 -26.12 -0.82 33.14
N ASP A 464 -26.29 0.05 34.13
CA ASP A 464 -25.19 0.79 34.76
C ASP A 464 -24.15 -0.15 35.40
N CYS A 465 -24.57 -1.22 36.07
CA CYS A 465 -23.64 -2.26 36.54
C CYS A 465 -22.92 -2.99 35.41
N PHE A 466 -23.58 -3.24 34.28
CA PHE A 466 -23.00 -3.88 33.10
C PHE A 466 -21.96 -2.96 32.44
N TRP A 467 -22.27 -1.67 32.28
CA TRP A 467 -21.35 -0.65 31.78
C TRP A 467 -20.16 -0.42 32.72
N LEU A 468 -20.38 -0.43 34.05
CA LEU A 468 -19.32 -0.32 35.05
C LEU A 468 -18.44 -1.58 35.16
N ARG A 469 -18.99 -2.77 34.85
CA ARG A 469 -18.27 -4.05 34.87
C ARG A 469 -17.58 -4.42 33.56
N LEU A 470 -17.79 -3.67 32.49
CA LEU A 470 -17.04 -3.77 31.26
C LEU A 470 -15.92 -2.70 31.24
N PRO A 471 -14.77 -2.92 31.93
CA PRO A 471 -13.62 -2.02 31.85
C PRO A 471 -13.08 -1.87 30.43
N VAL A 472 -13.54 -2.75 29.54
CA VAL A 472 -13.29 -2.79 28.11
C VAL A 472 -13.86 -1.53 27.44
N ILE A 473 -15.06 -1.05 27.79
CA ILE A 473 -15.70 0.07 27.07
C ILE A 473 -15.00 1.41 27.34
N PRO A 474 -14.69 1.81 28.59
CA PRO A 474 -13.89 3.00 28.84
C PRO A 474 -12.50 2.93 28.19
N GLN A 475 -11.90 1.75 28.13
CA GLN A 475 -10.62 1.52 27.44
C GLN A 475 -10.74 1.64 25.92
N TRP A 476 -11.83 1.18 25.30
CA TRP A 476 -12.08 1.40 23.88
C TRP A 476 -12.41 2.87 23.59
N TYR A 477 -13.18 3.52 24.46
CA TYR A 477 -13.47 4.94 24.36
C TYR A 477 -12.18 5.76 24.42
N SER A 478 -11.33 5.54 25.43
CA SER A 478 -10.02 6.20 25.47
C SER A 478 -9.16 5.81 24.26
N TYR A 479 -9.13 4.53 23.87
CA TYR A 479 -8.38 4.09 22.69
C TYR A 479 -8.77 4.81 21.39
N PHE A 480 -10.06 5.13 21.20
CA PHE A 480 -10.57 5.77 19.98
C PHE A 480 -10.50 7.31 20.01
N TYR A 481 -10.71 7.90 21.19
CA TYR A 481 -10.83 9.35 21.38
C TYR A 481 -9.57 10.02 21.97
N ASP A 482 -8.60 9.25 22.47
CA ASP A 482 -7.32 9.81 22.93
C ASP A 482 -6.58 10.45 21.76
N LEU A 483 -6.17 11.71 21.97
CA LEU A 483 -5.41 12.49 20.99
C LEU A 483 -4.00 11.88 20.86
N ASP A 484 -3.65 11.43 19.64
CA ASP A 484 -2.26 11.06 19.36
C ASP A 484 -1.43 12.33 19.16
N THR A 485 -0.75 12.74 20.24
CA THR A 485 0.08 13.95 20.28
C THR A 485 1.28 13.93 19.32
N LEU A 486 1.60 12.77 18.72
CA LEU A 486 2.63 12.61 17.68
C LEU A 486 2.04 12.38 16.29
N ALA A 487 0.71 12.33 16.11
CA ALA A 487 0.10 12.05 14.82
C ALA A 487 0.53 13.03 13.72
N LYS A 488 0.56 14.34 14.03
CA LYS A 488 0.99 15.39 13.08
C LYS A 488 2.46 15.18 12.66
N LEU A 489 3.34 14.96 13.64
CA LEU A 489 4.76 14.69 13.37
C LEU A 489 4.96 13.41 12.56
N ASN A 490 4.27 12.32 12.91
CA ASN A 490 4.31 11.06 12.18
C ASN A 490 3.76 11.17 10.76
N HIS A 491 2.79 12.05 10.54
CA HIS A 491 2.28 12.35 9.22
C HIS A 491 3.35 13.07 8.38
N GLU A 492 3.99 14.11 8.90
CA GLU A 492 5.05 14.82 8.16
C GLU A 492 6.25 13.92 7.86
N LEU A 493 6.67 13.09 8.82
CA LEU A 493 7.73 12.10 8.60
C LEU A 493 7.40 11.10 7.49
N ARG A 494 6.12 10.74 7.32
CA ARG A 494 5.68 9.91 6.19
C ARG A 494 5.69 10.70 4.89
N CYS A 495 5.19 11.94 4.88
CA CYS A 495 5.25 12.82 3.71
C CYS A 495 6.69 13.02 3.22
N GLY A 496 7.67 13.00 4.13
CA GLY A 496 9.09 13.11 3.84
C GLY A 496 9.76 11.86 3.25
N GLU A 497 9.10 10.69 3.17
CA GLU A 497 9.75 9.47 2.64
C GLU A 497 10.43 9.63 1.27
N PRO A 498 9.88 10.35 0.26
CA PRO A 498 10.56 10.57 -1.01
C PRO A 498 11.95 11.22 -0.87
N LEU A 499 12.17 12.04 0.16
CA LEU A 499 13.46 12.70 0.41
C LEU A 499 14.59 11.69 0.69
N VAL A 500 14.26 10.52 1.25
CA VAL A 500 15.21 9.43 1.51
C VAL A 500 16.04 9.11 0.27
N TRP A 501 15.38 8.97 -0.88
CA TRP A 501 16.05 8.63 -2.13
C TRP A 501 16.47 9.85 -2.93
N ALA A 502 15.67 10.93 -2.93
CA ALA A 502 16.01 12.15 -3.67
C ALA A 502 17.35 12.75 -3.19
N LEU A 503 17.56 12.86 -1.88
CA LEU A 503 18.82 13.39 -1.33
C LEU A 503 20.00 12.46 -1.57
N GLN A 504 19.81 11.15 -1.45
CA GLN A 504 20.87 10.18 -1.79
C GLN A 504 21.26 10.26 -3.27
N GLY A 505 20.29 10.43 -4.17
CA GLY A 505 20.54 10.59 -5.60
C GLY A 505 21.32 11.88 -5.89
N LEU A 506 20.92 13.00 -5.28
CA LEU A 506 21.61 14.28 -5.41
C LEU A 506 23.07 14.18 -4.95
N VAL A 507 23.31 13.61 -3.77
CA VAL A 507 24.66 13.41 -3.22
C VAL A 507 25.49 12.48 -4.09
N CYS A 508 24.90 11.43 -4.67
CA CYS A 508 25.59 10.59 -5.64
C CYS A 508 26.11 11.37 -6.85
N ILE A 509 25.30 12.29 -7.42
CA ILE A 509 25.74 13.13 -8.53
C ILE A 509 26.88 14.05 -8.11
N CYS A 510 26.78 14.69 -6.95
CA CYS A 510 27.85 15.55 -6.41
C CYS A 510 29.16 14.77 -6.26
N VAL A 511 29.13 13.58 -5.68
CA VAL A 511 30.34 12.78 -5.45
C VAL A 511 30.96 12.29 -6.75
N THR A 512 30.13 11.92 -7.73
CA THR A 512 30.61 11.47 -9.04
C THR A 512 31.22 12.62 -9.85
N SER A 513 30.72 13.85 -9.71
CA SER A 513 31.26 15.01 -10.45
C SER A 513 32.73 15.31 -10.13
N VAL A 514 33.15 15.05 -8.89
CA VAL A 514 34.56 15.16 -8.48
C VAL A 514 35.42 14.16 -9.23
N LYS A 515 34.96 12.91 -9.33
CA LYS A 515 35.69 11.84 -10.01
C LYS A 515 35.84 12.10 -11.49
N GLU A 516 34.83 12.71 -12.11
CA GLU A 516 34.81 13.00 -13.54
C GLU A 516 35.43 14.37 -13.90
N GLY A 517 35.98 15.11 -12.93
CA GLY A 517 36.64 16.41 -13.18
C GLY A 517 35.67 17.53 -13.59
N SER A 518 34.37 17.34 -13.41
CA SER A 518 33.31 18.26 -13.81
C SER A 518 32.81 19.12 -12.64
N PHE A 519 33.61 19.21 -11.58
CA PHE A 519 33.30 19.85 -10.30
C PHE A 519 32.88 21.33 -10.39
N VAL A 520 33.36 22.07 -11.41
CA VAL A 520 33.24 23.54 -11.54
C VAL A 520 31.79 24.04 -11.48
N TYR A 521 30.82 23.28 -11.99
CA TYR A 521 29.42 23.74 -12.02
C TYR A 521 28.63 23.37 -10.76
N ILE A 522 28.96 22.26 -10.09
CA ILE A 522 28.26 21.81 -8.86
C ILE A 522 28.75 22.58 -7.63
N GLN A 523 29.97 23.11 -7.67
CA GLN A 523 30.63 23.75 -6.53
C GLN A 523 29.76 24.84 -5.87
N ARG A 524 28.99 25.62 -6.65
CA ARG A 524 28.15 26.71 -6.14
C ARG A 524 27.00 26.21 -5.24
N ASP A 525 26.46 25.02 -5.54
CA ASP A 525 25.31 24.47 -4.80
C ASP A 525 25.74 23.56 -3.65
N LEU A 526 27.02 23.16 -3.61
CA LEU A 526 27.53 22.19 -2.63
C LEU A 526 27.33 22.68 -1.19
N GLY A 527 27.58 23.97 -0.95
CA GLY A 527 27.33 24.59 0.35
C GLY A 527 25.85 24.57 0.74
N ARG A 528 24.96 24.93 -0.20
CA ARG A 528 23.50 24.89 0.00
C ARG A 528 23.02 23.48 0.34
N ILE A 529 23.50 22.47 -0.39
CA ILE A 529 23.15 21.06 -0.15
C ILE A 529 23.60 20.59 1.24
N LEU A 530 24.84 20.92 1.65
CA LEU A 530 25.36 20.57 2.98
C LEU A 530 24.54 21.21 4.11
N VAL A 531 24.20 22.49 3.97
CA VAL A 531 23.35 23.21 4.93
C VAL A 531 21.98 22.54 5.04
N CYS A 532 21.36 22.20 3.90
CA CYS A 532 20.06 21.52 3.89
C CYS A 532 20.12 20.14 4.57
N LEU A 533 21.15 19.33 4.30
CA LEU A 533 21.31 18.03 4.95
C LEU A 533 21.45 18.15 6.48
N LEU A 534 22.22 19.13 6.96
CA LEU A 534 22.37 19.39 8.40
C LEU A 534 21.06 19.85 9.05
N LYS A 535 20.33 20.77 8.39
CA LYS A 535 19.02 21.22 8.89
C LYS A 535 18.01 20.08 9.00
N VAL A 536 17.97 19.18 8.01
CA VAL A 536 17.08 18.00 8.03
C VAL A 536 17.44 17.09 9.20
N GLU A 537 18.72 16.81 9.40
CA GLU A 537 19.16 16.01 10.54
C GLU A 537 18.77 16.66 11.88
N GLU A 538 19.01 17.95 12.07
CA GLU A 538 18.68 18.67 13.29
C GLU A 538 17.18 18.54 13.63
N LYS A 539 16.30 18.70 12.64
CA LYS A 539 14.85 18.52 12.83
C LYS A 539 14.48 17.06 13.10
N LEU A 540 15.18 16.08 12.53
CA LEU A 540 14.96 14.65 12.82
C LEU A 540 15.41 14.27 14.24
N ILE A 541 16.52 14.84 14.73
CA ILE A 541 16.97 14.66 16.12
C ILE A 541 15.95 15.31 17.08
N SER A 542 15.48 16.51 16.75
CA SER A 542 14.43 17.20 17.53
C SER A 542 13.13 16.38 17.60
N ALA A 543 12.78 15.67 16.52
CA ALA A 543 11.65 14.74 16.49
C ALA A 543 11.83 13.55 17.45
N GLU A 544 13.05 13.01 17.55
CA GLU A 544 13.40 11.94 18.51
C GLU A 544 13.29 12.43 19.96
N GLU A 545 13.74 13.65 20.26
CA GLU A 545 13.58 14.27 21.58
C GLU A 545 12.10 14.42 21.95
N MET A 546 11.27 14.85 21.00
CA MET A 546 9.82 14.96 21.19
C MET A 546 9.16 13.62 21.48
N GLN A 547 9.65 12.53 20.86
CA GLN A 547 9.19 11.18 21.15
C GLN A 547 9.42 10.80 22.60
N VAL A 548 10.63 11.04 23.12
CA VAL A 548 11.01 10.74 24.51
C VAL A 548 10.15 11.55 25.48
N ARG A 549 9.93 12.84 25.19
CA ARG A 549 9.13 13.74 26.01
C ARG A 549 7.65 13.33 26.07
N LYS A 550 7.06 12.96 24.93
CA LYS A 550 5.64 12.60 24.81
C LYS A 550 5.34 11.13 25.08
N ARG A 551 6.37 10.30 25.34
CA ARG A 551 6.27 8.84 25.54
C ARG A 551 5.50 8.13 24.44
N GLY A 552 5.63 8.61 23.20
CA GLY A 552 4.97 8.03 22.04
C GLY A 552 5.92 7.18 21.18
N LYS A 553 5.42 6.73 20.03
CA LYS A 553 6.20 5.97 19.05
C LYS A 553 6.26 6.73 17.73
N LEU A 554 7.48 6.96 17.23
CA LEU A 554 7.68 7.48 15.88
C LEU A 554 7.41 6.40 14.84
N CYS A 555 6.99 6.83 13.65
CA CYS A 555 6.83 5.93 12.51
C CYS A 555 8.20 5.45 11.98
N SER A 556 8.20 4.32 11.27
CA SER A 556 9.42 3.73 10.65
C SER A 556 10.10 4.66 9.64
N SER A 557 9.38 5.63 9.10
CA SER A 557 9.90 6.63 8.16
C SER A 557 10.98 7.51 8.79
N HIS A 558 10.93 7.75 10.11
CA HIS A 558 11.98 8.47 10.85
C HIS A 558 13.33 7.75 10.80
N GLU A 559 13.36 6.46 11.13
CA GLU A 559 14.58 5.65 11.09
C GLU A 559 15.17 5.62 9.67
N LEU A 560 14.32 5.48 8.65
CA LEU A 560 14.74 5.51 7.24
C LEU A 560 15.37 6.86 6.85
N LEU A 561 14.73 7.97 7.23
CA LEU A 561 15.22 9.31 6.97
C LEU A 561 16.55 9.57 7.69
N ILE A 562 16.68 9.23 8.97
CA ILE A 562 17.91 9.45 9.73
C ILE A 562 19.08 8.66 9.14
N MET A 563 18.85 7.39 8.77
CA MET A 563 19.88 6.57 8.13
C MET A 563 20.29 7.12 6.76
N ALA A 564 19.31 7.59 5.97
CA ALA A 564 19.56 8.19 4.66
C ALA A 564 20.40 9.46 4.76
N ILE A 565 20.02 10.36 5.67
CA ILE A 565 20.71 11.63 5.88
C ILE A 565 22.12 11.42 6.41
N ASN A 566 22.31 10.49 7.37
CA ASN A 566 23.64 10.15 7.86
C ASN A 566 24.54 9.58 6.76
N ARG A 567 24.01 8.73 5.88
CA ARG A 567 24.75 8.23 4.70
C ARG A 567 25.10 9.36 3.73
N CYS A 568 24.17 10.28 3.48
CA CYS A 568 24.41 11.45 2.63
C CYS A 568 25.53 12.33 3.19
N LEU A 569 25.44 12.70 4.47
CA LEU A 569 26.42 13.54 5.16
C LEU A 569 27.79 12.87 5.23
N TYR A 570 27.84 11.57 5.55
CA TYR A 570 29.08 10.79 5.53
C TYR A 570 29.74 10.83 4.14
N LYS A 571 28.98 10.55 3.08
CA LYS A 571 29.52 10.48 1.72
C LYS A 571 30.01 11.85 1.23
N MET A 572 29.28 12.91 1.56
CA MET A 572 29.69 14.29 1.27
C MET A 572 30.96 14.68 2.03
N LEU A 573 31.00 14.47 3.34
CA LEU A 573 32.15 14.80 4.19
C LEU A 573 33.39 13.98 3.82
N PHE A 574 33.23 12.71 3.48
CA PHE A 574 34.34 11.87 3.04
C PHE A 574 34.95 12.37 1.72
N THR A 575 34.10 12.79 0.76
CA THR A 575 34.56 13.20 -0.57
C THR A 575 35.08 14.63 -0.60
N PHE A 576 34.40 15.54 0.11
CA PHE A 576 34.66 16.98 0.05
C PHE A 576 35.32 17.55 1.31
N GLY A 577 35.46 16.76 2.37
CA GLY A 577 36.07 17.18 3.64
C GLY A 577 37.42 17.88 3.48
N PRO A 578 38.37 17.34 2.68
CA PRO A 578 39.66 17.99 2.44
C PRO A 578 39.56 19.34 1.72
N HIS A 579 38.42 19.63 1.08
CA HIS A 579 38.21 20.79 0.22
C HIS A 579 37.19 21.78 0.79
N LEU A 580 36.71 21.59 2.03
CA LEU A 580 35.70 22.46 2.65
C LEU A 580 36.08 23.95 2.57
N ASP A 581 37.37 24.23 2.69
CA ASP A 581 37.97 25.58 2.63
C ASP A 581 37.77 26.29 1.29
N PHE A 582 37.51 25.55 0.21
CA PHE A 582 37.39 26.09 -1.15
C PHE A 582 35.96 26.46 -1.55
N PHE A 583 34.94 26.00 -0.82
CA PHE A 583 33.54 26.21 -1.22
C PHE A 583 32.61 26.58 -0.06
N LEU A 584 33.11 26.67 1.18
CA LEU A 584 32.37 27.16 2.33
C LEU A 584 33.05 28.40 2.92
N ASP A 585 32.39 29.55 2.77
CA ASP A 585 32.82 30.81 3.38
C ASP A 585 32.34 30.95 4.85
N ASP A 586 31.34 30.18 5.25
CA ASP A 586 30.77 30.21 6.60
C ASP A 586 31.63 29.46 7.63
N ILE A 587 32.29 30.22 8.51
CA ILE A 587 33.19 29.75 9.57
C ILE A 587 32.44 28.84 10.57
N HIS A 588 31.19 29.15 10.91
CA HIS A 588 30.42 28.37 11.88
C HIS A 588 30.00 27.01 11.31
N LEU A 589 29.55 27.00 10.06
CA LEU A 589 29.21 25.76 9.36
C LEU A 589 30.44 24.85 9.23
N LYS A 590 31.59 25.43 8.87
CA LYS A 590 32.86 24.72 8.77
C LYS A 590 33.30 24.09 10.09
N ALA A 591 33.16 24.81 11.21
CA ALA A 591 33.48 24.27 12.53
C ALA A 591 32.59 23.06 12.90
N ASN A 592 31.28 23.14 12.63
CA ASN A 592 30.33 22.05 12.87
C ASN A 592 30.67 20.81 12.02
N LEU A 593 30.97 21.01 10.73
CA LEU A 593 31.35 19.93 9.82
C LEU A 593 32.69 19.29 10.23
N ASN A 594 33.68 20.09 10.63
CA ASN A 594 34.98 19.60 11.13
C ASN A 594 34.84 18.80 12.42
N GLN A 595 33.98 19.23 13.35
CA GLN A 595 33.68 18.46 14.56
C GLN A 595 33.08 17.10 14.20
N ARG A 596 32.23 17.05 13.17
CA ARG A 596 31.61 15.82 12.71
C ARG A 596 32.57 14.91 11.96
N ILE A 597 33.48 15.44 11.15
CA ILE A 597 34.55 14.66 10.51
C ILE A 597 35.35 13.91 11.57
N LYS A 598 35.62 14.53 12.73
CA LYS A 598 36.31 13.87 13.86
C LYS A 598 35.54 12.72 14.49
N LEU A 599 34.21 12.65 14.29
CA LEU A 599 33.35 11.58 14.78
C LEU A 599 33.18 10.45 13.75
N LEU A 600 33.71 10.63 12.53
CA LEU A 600 33.68 9.58 11.51
C LEU A 600 34.79 8.55 11.80
N PRO A 601 34.48 7.25 11.72
CA PRO A 601 35.45 6.18 11.95
C PRO A 601 36.50 6.07 10.86
#